data_AF-A0A537ECG2-F1
#
_entry.id   AF-A0A537ECG2-F1
#
_cell.length_a   1.000
_cell.length_b   1.000
_cell.length_c   1.000
_cell.angle_alpha   90.00
_cell.angle_beta   90.00
_cell.angle_gamma   90.00
#
_symmetry.space_group_name_H-M   'P 1'
#
loop_
_entity.id
_entity.type
_entity.pdbx_description
1 polymer ?
#
loop_
_entity_poly.entity_id
_entity_poly.type
_entity_poly.pdbx_seq_one_letter_code
_entity_poly.pdbx_strand_id
1 'polypeptide(L)' 'VREVRIDCDADALLLRVEQVGGIACHTGRESCFFRKLQNGRWVATDPVLKDPSLIYKK' A
#
# COMPACT_ATOMS: atom_id res chain seq x y z
N VAL A 1 3.69 3.34 -14.49
CA VAL A 1 2.24 3.62 -14.38
C VAL A 1 1.54 3.00 -15.58
N ARG A 2 0.37 2.37 -15.40
CA ARG A 2 -0.38 1.68 -16.46
C ARG A 2 -1.60 2.50 -16.93
N GLU A 3 -2.26 3.20 -16.01
CA GLU A 3 -3.43 4.04 -16.30
C GLU A 3 -3.53 5.17 -15.28
N VAL A 4 -4.10 6.31 -15.70
CA VAL A 4 -4.43 7.45 -14.85
C VAL A 4 -5.89 7.81 -15.09
N ARG A 5 -6.69 7.90 -14.03
CA ARG A 5 -8.08 8.37 -14.06
C ARG A 5 -8.24 9.56 -13.12
N ILE A 6 -9.23 10.38 -13.38
CA ILE A 6 -9.64 11.52 -12.56
C ILE A 6 -11.07 11.29 -12.07
N ASP A 7 -11.42 11.83 -10.91
CA ASP A 7 -12.79 11.78 -10.39
C ASP A 7 -13.71 12.85 -11.02
N CYS A 8 -14.95 12.97 -10.51
CA CYS A 8 -16.02 13.69 -11.20
C CYS A 8 -15.89 15.21 -11.14
N ASP A 9 -15.29 15.73 -10.07
CA ASP A 9 -15.05 17.13 -9.77
C ASP A 9 -13.56 17.51 -9.89
N ALA A 10 -12.73 16.56 -10.32
CA ALA A 10 -11.36 16.75 -10.72
C ALA A 10 -10.40 17.17 -9.60
N ASP A 11 -10.63 16.69 -8.37
CA ASP A 11 -9.77 16.94 -7.21
C ASP A 11 -8.97 15.71 -6.74
N ALA A 12 -9.25 14.52 -7.31
CA ALA A 12 -8.49 13.30 -7.04
C ALA A 12 -8.08 12.54 -8.30
N LEU A 13 -6.87 11.96 -8.27
CA LEU A 13 -6.37 11.04 -9.28
C LEU A 13 -6.34 9.60 -8.77
N LEU A 14 -6.76 8.66 -9.62
CA LEU A 14 -6.58 7.22 -9.41
C LEU A 14 -5.50 6.71 -10.37
N LEU A 15 -4.39 6.23 -9.81
CA LEU A 15 -3.28 5.64 -10.54
C LEU A 15 -3.37 4.11 -10.51
N ARG A 16 -3.53 3.48 -11.67
CA ARG A 16 -3.30 2.04 -11.81
C ARG A 16 -1.82 1.82 -12.14
N VAL A 17 -1.13 1.12 -11.27
CA VAL A 17 0.32 0.90 -11.39
C VAL A 17 0.65 -0.58 -11.33
N GLU A 18 1.81 -0.92 -11.86
CA GLU A 18 2.49 -2.16 -11.52
C GLU A 18 3.59 -1.81 -10.52
N GLN A 19 3.53 -2.38 -9.32
CA GLN A 19 4.48 -2.12 -8.26
C GLN A 19 5.76 -2.90 -8.50
N VAL A 20 6.83 -2.21 -8.87
CA VAL A 20 8.16 -2.82 -8.96
C VAL A 20 8.72 -3.04 -7.56
N GLY A 21 9.40 -4.16 -7.34
CA GLY A 21 9.99 -4.50 -6.05
C GLY A 21 9.03 -5.23 -5.10
N GLY A 22 7.81 -5.58 -5.53
CA GLY A 22 6.93 -6.53 -4.84
C GLY A 22 6.22 -6.04 -3.57
N ILE A 23 6.54 -4.83 -3.09
CA ILE A 23 5.87 -4.17 -1.97
C ILE A 23 5.76 -2.68 -2.24
N ALA A 24 4.70 -2.03 -1.76
CA ALA A 24 4.58 -0.58 -1.71
C ALA A 24 4.84 -0.03 -0.30
N CYS A 25 4.65 -0.85 0.74
CA CYS A 25 4.74 -0.39 2.12
C CYS A 25 6.12 -0.64 2.73
N HIS A 26 6.68 0.39 3.38
CA HIS A 26 7.93 0.33 4.13
C HIS A 26 7.91 -0.65 5.32
N THR A 27 6.74 -1.15 5.72
CA THR A 27 6.61 -2.20 6.74
C THR A 27 6.76 -3.61 6.16
N GLY A 28 7.18 -3.71 4.90
CA GLY A 28 7.42 -4.99 4.24
C GLY A 28 6.19 -5.64 3.62
N ARG A 29 5.09 -4.89 3.44
CA ARG A 29 3.81 -5.42 2.95
C ARG A 29 3.48 -4.92 1.56
N GLU A 30 2.64 -5.66 0.84
CA GLU A 30 2.18 -5.28 -0.49
C GLU A 30 1.56 -3.87 -0.51
N SER A 31 0.64 -3.60 0.42
CA SER A 31 -0.10 -2.34 0.54
C SER A 31 0.10 -1.69 1.90
N CYS A 32 0.02 -0.36 1.95
CA CYS A 32 -0.07 0.38 3.22
C CYS A 32 -1.39 0.14 3.95
N PHE A 33 -2.44 -0.28 3.24
CA PHE A 33 -3.79 -0.52 3.77
C PHE A 33 -3.96 -1.95 4.32
N PHE A 34 -2.97 -2.43 5.07
CA PHE A 34 -2.92 -3.81 5.58
C PHE A 34 -3.68 -4.03 6.90
N ARG A 35 -4.35 -2.99 7.42
CA ARG A 35 -5.12 -3.04 8.67
C ARG A 35 -6.60 -2.94 8.37
N LYS A 36 -7.41 -3.80 8.99
CA LYS A 36 -8.87 -3.75 8.94
C LYS A 36 -9.42 -3.43 10.33
N LEU A 37 -10.49 -2.65 10.38
CA LEU A 37 -11.21 -2.38 11.62
C LEU A 37 -12.07 -3.59 11.96
N GLN A 38 -11.78 -4.24 13.09
CA GLN A 38 -12.53 -5.40 13.60
C GLN A 38 -12.85 -5.17 15.07
N ASN A 39 -14.13 -5.21 15.44
CA ASN A 39 -14.59 -5.02 16.83
C ASN A 39 -13.98 -3.76 17.50
N GLY A 40 -13.93 -2.65 16.77
CA GLY A 40 -13.38 -1.38 17.25
C GLY A 40 -11.85 -1.32 17.35
N ARG A 41 -11.12 -2.34 16.85
CA ARG A 41 -9.65 -2.39 16.86
C ARG A 41 -9.09 -2.54 15.45
N TRP A 42 -7.97 -1.88 15.19
CA TRP A 42 -7.22 -2.05 13.93
C TRP A 42 -6.35 -3.31 14.02
N VAL A 43 -6.68 -4.32 13.21
CA VAL A 43 -5.97 -5.59 13.15
C VAL A 43 -5.23 -5.69 11.83
N ALA A 44 -3.93 -6.04 11.86
CA ALA A 44 -3.17 -6.32 10.65
C ALA A 44 -3.65 -7.65 10.04
N THR A 45 -4.04 -7.63 8.77
CA THR A 45 -4.57 -8.81 8.07
C THR A 45 -3.60 -9.38 7.04
N ASP A 46 -2.62 -8.59 6.61
CA ASP A 46 -1.79 -8.95 5.46
C ASP A 46 -0.36 -9.31 5.93
N PRO A 47 0.29 -10.29 5.25
CA PRO A 47 1.60 -10.80 5.65
C PRO A 47 2.72 -9.79 5.39
N VAL A 48 3.79 -9.89 6.18
CA VAL A 48 5.08 -9.25 5.88
C VAL A 48 5.78 -10.07 4.80
N LEU A 49 5.92 -9.50 3.61
CA LEU A 49 6.55 -10.12 2.44
C LEU A 49 8.06 -9.85 2.37
N LYS A 50 8.54 -8.74 2.95
CA LYS A 50 9.96 -8.39 3.03
C LYS A 50 10.33 -7.88 4.42
N ASP A 51 11.54 -8.17 4.88
CA ASP A 51 12.03 -7.65 6.16
C ASP A 51 12.14 -6.10 6.12
N PRO A 52 11.42 -5.38 6.99
CA PRO A 52 11.44 -3.91 7.03
C PRO A 52 12.83 -3.31 7.24
N SER A 53 13.69 -4.00 7.98
CA SER A 53 15.05 -3.53 8.28
C SER A 53 15.95 -3.48 7.04
N LEU A 54 15.56 -4.18 5.97
CA LEU A 54 16.31 -4.25 4.71
C LEU A 54 15.82 -3.25 3.65
N ILE A 55 14.71 -2.55 3.87
CA ILE A 55 14.07 -1.70 2.85
C ILE A 55 14.69 -0.31 2.80
N TYR A 56 14.90 0.32 3.96
CA TYR A 56 15.54 1.62 4.08
C TYR A 56 16.71 1.52 5.05
N LYS A 57 17.93 1.64 4.53
CA LYS A 57 19.10 1.92 5.37
C LYS A 57 19.05 3.42 5.70
N LYS A 58 19.12 3.75 6.99
CA LYS A 58 19.42 5.13 7.41
C LYS A 58 20.81 5.52 6.91
#